data_AF-A0A060YSE6-F1
#
_entry.id   AF-A0A060YSE6-F1
#
_cell.length_a   1.000
_cell.length_b   1.000
_cell.length_c   1.000
_cell.angle_alpha   90.00
_cell.angle_beta   90.00
_cell.angle_gamma   90.00
#
_symmetry.space_group_name_H-M   'P 1'
#
loop_
_entity.id
_entity.type
_entity.pdbx_description
1 polymer ?
#
loop_
_entity_poly.entity_id
_entity_poly.type
_entity_poly.pdbx_seq_one_letter_code
_entity_poly.pdbx_strand_id
1 'polypeptide(L)'
;MVCLYYCPQCLIQKNDGVLTEEEVSSCLSNLGHSATGLEHVYQFLSAPGRNLNNVSILCNYVHLQKLELPYNKIKDLSCVSHMPYLIILDASHNQLTDFFGFQPPKNLKEVNFSHNQMSVMTHLSAYSSLSKLNLDYNCFSEIGGLLHCASLTHLSLAHNKISCIRGLDNLPIKDLCLVGPNCSTCFLNYSISNTFHVCYIWRCYMNNYIACVFVE
;
A
#
# COMPACT_ATOMS: atom_id res chain seq x y z
N MET A 1 -28.22 -26.15 -50.44
CA MET A 1 -28.02 -26.68 -49.07
C MET A 1 -26.61 -26.34 -48.65
N VAL A 2 -26.43 -25.24 -47.89
CA VAL A 2 -25.22 -25.03 -47.09
C VAL A 2 -25.68 -24.33 -45.80
N CYS A 3 -25.73 -25.10 -44.72
CA CYS A 3 -26.04 -24.60 -43.39
C CYS A 3 -24.91 -23.69 -42.92
N LEU A 4 -25.24 -22.42 -42.62
CA LEU A 4 -24.41 -21.57 -41.78
C LEU A 4 -24.57 -22.06 -40.34
N TYR A 5 -23.69 -22.96 -39.91
CA TYR A 5 -23.56 -23.31 -38.50
C TYR A 5 -23.00 -22.09 -37.76
N TYR A 6 -23.87 -21.40 -37.04
CA TYR A 6 -23.49 -20.61 -35.88
C TYR A 6 -22.67 -21.51 -34.96
N CYS A 7 -21.41 -21.15 -34.71
CA CYS A 7 -20.58 -21.81 -33.70
C CYS A 7 -20.81 -21.11 -32.36
N PRO A 8 -21.46 -21.74 -31.37
CA PRO A 8 -21.69 -21.17 -30.06
C PRO A 8 -20.48 -21.51 -29.16
N GLN A 9 -19.27 -21.20 -29.60
CA GLN A 9 -18.09 -21.29 -28.74
C GLN A 9 -17.81 -19.91 -28.17
N CYS A 10 -18.48 -19.67 -27.03
CA CYS A 10 -17.98 -18.91 -25.90
C CYS A 10 -17.10 -17.70 -26.25
N LEU A 11 -17.76 -16.57 -26.45
CA LEU A 11 -17.24 -15.26 -26.03
C LEU A 11 -16.95 -15.34 -24.52
N ILE A 12 -15.84 -15.96 -24.14
CA ILE A 12 -15.20 -15.61 -22.88
C ILE A 12 -14.77 -14.18 -23.13
N GLN A 13 -15.55 -13.21 -22.64
CA GLN A 13 -15.09 -11.83 -22.53
C GLN A 13 -13.77 -11.91 -21.80
N LYS A 14 -12.69 -11.80 -22.58
CA LYS A 14 -11.34 -11.76 -22.06
C LYS A 14 -11.32 -10.45 -21.32
N ASN A 15 -11.52 -10.49 -20.00
CA ASN A 15 -11.41 -9.30 -19.16
C ASN A 15 -10.01 -8.74 -19.44
N ASP A 16 -9.98 -7.62 -20.14
CA ASP A 16 -8.77 -6.91 -20.58
C ASP A 16 -8.06 -6.26 -19.39
N GLY A 17 -8.61 -6.44 -18.19
CA GLY A 17 -8.13 -5.90 -16.93
C GLY A 17 -8.42 -4.41 -16.83
N VAL A 18 -9.31 -3.88 -17.66
CA VAL A 18 -9.79 -2.50 -17.57
C VAL A 18 -11.01 -2.48 -16.68
N LEU A 19 -10.95 -1.66 -15.62
CA LEU A 19 -12.09 -1.47 -14.74
C LEU A 19 -13.18 -0.68 -15.46
N THR A 20 -14.34 -1.31 -15.68
CA THR A 20 -15.48 -0.70 -16.38
C THR A 20 -16.41 0.06 -15.44
N GLU A 21 -17.23 0.96 -15.98
CA GLU A 21 -18.19 1.73 -15.19
C GLU A 21 -19.23 0.84 -14.49
N GLU A 22 -19.69 -0.22 -15.18
CA GLU A 22 -20.58 -1.23 -14.61
C GLU A 22 -19.95 -1.94 -13.42
N GLU A 23 -18.67 -2.36 -13.55
CA GLU A 23 -17.95 -2.97 -12.43
C GLU A 23 -17.75 -2.00 -11.28
N VAL A 24 -17.41 -0.73 -11.55
CA VAL A 24 -17.29 0.30 -10.51
C VAL A 24 -18.61 0.43 -9.76
N SER A 25 -19.74 0.52 -10.47
CA SER A 25 -21.06 0.65 -9.84
C SER A 25 -21.37 -0.50 -8.88
N SER A 26 -20.92 -1.71 -9.21
CA SER A 26 -21.06 -2.90 -8.35
C SER A 26 -20.11 -2.92 -7.14
N CYS A 27 -19.02 -2.16 -7.19
CA CYS A 27 -17.98 -2.11 -6.14
C CYS A 27 -18.15 -0.92 -5.19
N LEU A 28 -18.98 0.06 -5.55
CA LEU A 28 -19.23 1.25 -4.76
C LEU A 28 -20.14 0.94 -3.58
N SER A 29 -19.81 1.54 -2.43
CA SER A 29 -20.56 1.37 -1.20
C SER A 29 -20.41 2.60 -0.30
N ASN A 30 -21.11 2.57 0.84
CA ASN A 30 -21.13 3.65 1.82
C ASN A 30 -21.64 4.98 1.21
N LEU A 31 -22.96 5.04 0.96
CA LEU A 31 -23.63 6.25 0.53
C LEU A 31 -23.60 7.27 1.67
N GLY A 32 -23.01 8.42 1.40
CA GLY A 32 -22.91 9.52 2.34
C GLY A 32 -23.10 10.86 1.63
N HIS A 33 -22.68 11.92 2.29
CA HIS A 33 -22.71 13.26 1.73
C HIS A 33 -21.34 13.67 1.17
N SER A 34 -21.36 14.51 0.14
CA SER A 34 -20.17 15.21 -0.33
C SER A 34 -19.65 16.19 0.73
N ALA A 35 -18.43 16.70 0.54
CA ALA A 35 -17.81 17.64 1.49
C ALA A 35 -18.63 18.94 1.69
N THR A 36 -19.46 19.31 0.71
CA THR A 36 -20.38 20.46 0.81
C THR A 36 -21.70 20.13 1.49
N GLY A 37 -22.03 18.84 1.66
CA GLY A 37 -23.30 18.38 2.19
C GLY A 37 -24.45 18.35 1.18
N LEU A 38 -24.22 18.78 -0.06
CA LEU A 38 -25.29 19.04 -1.04
C LEU A 38 -25.63 17.83 -1.92
N GLU A 39 -24.73 16.86 -2.02
CA GLU A 39 -24.86 15.72 -2.92
C GLU A 39 -24.67 14.41 -2.16
N HIS A 40 -25.36 13.37 -2.62
CA HIS A 40 -25.09 12.01 -2.17
C HIS A 40 -23.98 11.42 -2.99
N VAL A 41 -22.98 10.86 -2.33
CA VAL A 41 -21.80 10.27 -2.95
C VAL A 41 -21.47 8.94 -2.31
N TYR A 42 -21.00 8.00 -3.11
CA TYR A 42 -20.37 6.79 -2.58
C TYR A 42 -18.95 7.12 -2.14
N GLN A 43 -18.61 6.70 -0.92
CA GLN A 43 -17.32 7.04 -0.33
C GLN A 43 -16.34 5.88 -0.38
N PHE A 44 -16.81 4.64 -0.50
CA PHE A 44 -15.95 3.45 -0.47
C PHE A 44 -16.04 2.68 -1.80
N LEU A 45 -14.90 2.18 -2.27
CA LEU A 45 -14.81 1.26 -3.40
C LEU A 45 -13.95 0.06 -3.01
N SER A 46 -14.47 -1.15 -3.25
CA SER A 46 -13.73 -2.40 -3.03
C SER A 46 -13.84 -3.32 -4.24
N ALA A 47 -12.70 -3.58 -4.90
CA ALA A 47 -12.63 -4.38 -6.13
C ALA A 47 -11.49 -5.43 -6.09
N PRO A 48 -11.54 -6.39 -5.14
CA PRO A 48 -10.48 -7.38 -4.96
C PRO A 48 -10.50 -8.46 -6.06
N GLY A 49 -9.32 -8.95 -6.48
CA GLY A 49 -9.22 -10.22 -7.20
C GLY A 49 -9.76 -10.22 -8.64
N ARG A 50 -9.81 -9.06 -9.31
CA ARG A 50 -10.46 -8.88 -10.62
C ARG A 50 -9.49 -8.89 -11.81
N ASN A 51 -8.22 -9.23 -11.59
CA ASN A 51 -7.16 -9.17 -12.61
C ASN A 51 -6.97 -7.78 -13.25
N LEU A 52 -7.34 -6.71 -12.54
CA LEU A 52 -7.29 -5.35 -13.05
C LEU A 52 -5.85 -4.89 -13.27
N ASN A 53 -5.57 -4.27 -14.41
CA ASN A 53 -4.31 -3.59 -14.70
C ASN A 53 -4.51 -2.09 -14.97
N ASN A 54 -5.72 -1.67 -15.33
CA ASN A 54 -6.08 -0.29 -15.62
C ASN A 54 -7.29 0.13 -14.78
N VAL A 55 -7.07 1.10 -13.90
CA VAL A 55 -8.07 1.69 -12.99
C VAL A 55 -8.21 3.20 -13.19
N SER A 56 -7.86 3.70 -14.37
CA SER A 56 -7.90 5.14 -14.71
C SER A 56 -9.31 5.75 -14.61
N ILE A 57 -10.36 4.96 -14.81
CA ILE A 57 -11.75 5.41 -14.61
C ILE A 57 -12.00 5.97 -13.21
N LEU A 58 -11.21 5.53 -12.21
CA LEU A 58 -11.32 5.99 -10.84
C LEU A 58 -10.99 7.48 -10.66
N CYS A 59 -10.34 8.13 -11.64
CA CYS A 59 -10.13 9.58 -11.63
C CYS A 59 -11.44 10.38 -11.50
N ASN A 60 -12.57 9.80 -11.93
CA ASN A 60 -13.89 10.45 -11.87
C ASN A 60 -14.56 10.35 -10.48
N TYR A 61 -14.04 9.51 -9.58
CA TYR A 61 -14.65 9.23 -8.27
C TYR A 61 -13.93 10.00 -7.16
N VAL A 62 -13.96 11.33 -7.28
CA VAL A 62 -13.15 12.26 -6.46
C VAL A 62 -13.50 12.26 -4.98
N HIS A 63 -14.69 11.76 -4.62
CA HIS A 63 -15.21 11.74 -3.24
C HIS A 63 -14.87 10.47 -2.45
N LEU A 64 -14.11 9.53 -3.05
CA LEU A 64 -13.70 8.33 -2.35
C LEU A 64 -12.82 8.65 -1.14
N GLN A 65 -13.18 8.04 -0.01
CA GLN A 65 -12.44 8.06 1.26
C GLN A 65 -11.69 6.75 1.49
N LYS A 66 -12.19 5.65 0.93
CA LYS A 66 -11.59 4.31 1.05
C LYS A 66 -11.53 3.64 -0.32
N LEU A 67 -10.34 3.21 -0.71
CA LEU A 67 -10.11 2.49 -1.96
C LEU A 67 -9.37 1.18 -1.68
N GLU A 68 -10.01 0.05 -2.00
CA GLU A 68 -9.44 -1.28 -1.85
C GLU A 68 -9.35 -1.98 -3.22
N LEU A 69 -8.14 -2.26 -3.66
CA LEU A 69 -7.83 -2.91 -4.94
C LEU A 69 -6.90 -4.14 -4.78
N PRO A 70 -7.02 -4.97 -3.72
CA PRO A 70 -6.03 -6.03 -3.50
C PRO A 70 -6.17 -7.16 -4.53
N TYR A 71 -5.10 -7.93 -4.72
CA TYR A 71 -5.08 -9.10 -5.61
C TYR A 71 -5.39 -8.77 -7.07
N ASN A 72 -4.81 -7.68 -7.57
CA ASN A 72 -4.93 -7.28 -8.97
C ASN A 72 -3.54 -7.29 -9.65
N LYS A 73 -3.44 -6.70 -10.83
CA LYS A 73 -2.22 -6.59 -11.65
C LYS A 73 -1.88 -5.13 -11.91
N ILE A 74 -2.22 -4.25 -10.98
CA ILE A 74 -2.09 -2.80 -11.13
C ILE A 74 -0.62 -2.42 -11.01
N LYS A 75 -0.16 -1.60 -11.96
CA LYS A 75 1.17 -0.99 -11.98
C LYS A 75 1.11 0.52 -11.79
N ASP A 76 0.00 1.14 -12.22
CA ASP A 76 -0.21 2.58 -12.15
C ASP A 76 -1.41 2.91 -11.26
N LEU A 77 -1.17 3.74 -10.24
CA LEU A 77 -2.17 4.30 -9.33
C LEU A 77 -2.25 5.83 -9.44
N SER A 78 -1.88 6.39 -10.59
CA SER A 78 -2.01 7.81 -10.91
C SER A 78 -3.40 8.39 -10.64
N CYS A 79 -4.46 7.57 -10.74
CA CYS A 79 -5.83 8.00 -10.44
C CYS A 79 -6.04 8.50 -9.00
N VAL A 80 -5.24 8.02 -8.04
CA VAL A 80 -5.30 8.45 -6.63
C VAL A 80 -4.99 9.95 -6.47
N SER A 81 -4.27 10.57 -7.41
CA SER A 81 -4.02 12.02 -7.43
C SER A 81 -5.30 12.86 -7.51
N HIS A 82 -6.41 12.29 -8.00
CA HIS A 82 -7.70 12.95 -8.17
C HIS A 82 -8.64 12.77 -6.97
N MET A 83 -8.19 12.12 -5.88
CA MET A 83 -9.01 11.77 -4.73
C MET A 83 -8.59 12.56 -3.48
N PRO A 84 -8.90 13.87 -3.38
CA PRO A 84 -8.43 14.73 -2.28
C PRO A 84 -8.96 14.31 -0.89
N TYR A 85 -10.03 13.52 -0.86
CA TYR A 85 -10.67 13.04 0.36
C TYR A 85 -10.23 11.62 0.76
N LEU A 86 -9.30 10.99 0.03
CA LEU A 86 -8.86 9.63 0.32
C LEU A 86 -8.13 9.55 1.65
N ILE A 87 -8.53 8.59 2.48
CA ILE A 87 -8.00 8.35 3.84
C ILE A 87 -7.31 6.99 3.90
N ILE A 88 -7.89 5.97 3.28
CA ILE A 88 -7.43 4.59 3.32
C ILE A 88 -7.23 4.08 1.89
N LEU A 89 -6.03 3.56 1.61
CA LEU A 89 -5.69 2.89 0.37
C LEU A 89 -5.13 1.49 0.65
N ASP A 90 -5.81 0.48 0.13
CA ASP A 90 -5.26 -0.88 0.02
C ASP A 90 -4.99 -1.21 -1.46
N ALA A 91 -3.72 -1.33 -1.81
CA ALA A 91 -3.28 -1.83 -3.11
C ALA A 91 -2.30 -3.01 -2.93
N SER A 92 -2.50 -3.81 -1.88
CA SER A 92 -1.71 -5.01 -1.64
C SER A 92 -1.89 -6.05 -2.75
N HIS A 93 -0.92 -6.96 -2.91
CA HIS A 93 -0.95 -8.00 -3.94
C HIS A 93 -1.19 -7.43 -5.35
N ASN A 94 -0.34 -6.48 -5.75
CA ASN A 94 -0.34 -5.87 -7.07
C ASN A 94 1.06 -5.95 -7.69
N GLN A 95 1.34 -5.13 -8.71
CA GLN A 95 2.61 -5.10 -9.44
C GLN A 95 3.25 -3.70 -9.38
N LEU A 96 3.03 -2.98 -8.27
CA LEU A 96 3.62 -1.66 -8.05
C LEU A 96 5.13 -1.79 -7.84
N THR A 97 5.89 -0.90 -8.47
CA THR A 97 7.36 -0.84 -8.33
C THR A 97 7.83 0.36 -7.52
N ASP A 98 7.00 1.40 -7.43
CA ASP A 98 7.36 2.70 -6.88
C ASP A 98 6.20 3.32 -6.11
N PHE A 99 6.52 4.26 -5.22
CA PHE A 99 5.54 5.16 -4.61
C PHE A 99 4.97 6.14 -5.65
N PHE A 100 3.98 6.95 -5.27
CA PHE A 100 3.38 7.90 -6.20
C PHE A 100 4.43 8.83 -6.83
N GLY A 101 4.39 8.97 -8.15
CA GLY A 101 5.13 10.02 -8.88
C GLY A 101 4.48 11.40 -8.77
N PHE A 102 3.58 11.61 -7.81
CA PHE A 102 2.77 12.81 -7.61
C PHE A 102 2.54 13.07 -6.12
N GLN A 103 2.02 14.26 -5.79
CA GLN A 103 1.68 14.61 -4.41
C GLN A 103 0.50 13.76 -3.92
N PRO A 104 0.65 12.94 -2.86
CA PRO A 104 -0.41 12.12 -2.32
C PRO A 104 -1.60 12.96 -1.81
N PRO A 105 -2.79 12.37 -1.68
CA PRO A 105 -3.91 13.00 -1.00
C PRO A 105 -3.51 13.44 0.42
N LYS A 106 -3.77 14.71 0.75
CA LYS A 106 -3.37 15.32 2.03
C LYS A 106 -3.92 14.60 3.26
N ASN A 107 -5.05 13.91 3.11
CA ASN A 107 -5.75 13.22 4.18
C ASN A 107 -5.43 11.72 4.26
N LEU A 108 -4.50 11.22 3.44
CA LEU A 108 -4.16 9.80 3.40
C LEU A 108 -3.47 9.40 4.71
N LYS A 109 -4.10 8.48 5.46
CA LYS A 109 -3.67 8.05 6.80
C LYS A 109 -3.18 6.62 6.84
N GLU A 110 -3.74 5.75 6.00
CA GLU A 110 -3.44 4.32 6.02
C GLU A 110 -3.18 3.83 4.60
N VAL A 111 -2.01 3.23 4.39
CA VAL A 111 -1.60 2.70 3.09
C VAL A 111 -1.07 1.28 3.26
N ASN A 112 -1.63 0.37 2.47
CA ASN A 112 -1.16 -1.00 2.34
C ASN A 112 -0.65 -1.24 0.92
N PHE A 113 0.67 -1.37 0.78
CA PHE A 113 1.36 -1.76 -0.45
C PHE A 113 2.10 -3.10 -0.28
N SER A 114 1.66 -3.94 0.66
CA SER A 114 2.27 -5.25 0.83
C SER A 114 2.12 -6.15 -0.41
N HIS A 115 3.02 -7.11 -0.60
CA HIS A 115 3.01 -8.01 -1.75
C HIS A 115 3.04 -7.27 -3.10
N ASN A 116 3.96 -6.33 -3.25
CA ASN A 116 4.27 -5.65 -4.50
C ASN A 116 5.74 -5.92 -4.91
N GLN A 117 6.28 -5.12 -5.83
CA GLN A 117 7.63 -5.27 -6.36
C GLN A 117 8.49 -4.04 -6.06
N MET A 118 8.18 -3.34 -4.97
CA MET A 118 8.85 -2.11 -4.60
C MET A 118 10.24 -2.40 -4.01
N SER A 119 11.24 -1.60 -4.36
CA SER A 119 12.62 -1.85 -3.93
C SER A 119 13.34 -0.63 -3.36
N VAL A 120 12.85 0.57 -3.65
CA VAL A 120 13.50 1.83 -3.25
C VAL A 120 12.52 2.68 -2.45
N MET A 121 12.90 3.06 -1.23
CA MET A 121 12.15 4.06 -0.47
C MET A 121 12.45 5.45 -1.03
N THR A 122 11.41 6.18 -1.41
CA THR A 122 11.53 7.58 -1.81
C THR A 122 11.30 8.50 -0.61
N HIS A 123 11.59 9.80 -0.75
CA HIS A 123 11.24 10.77 0.27
C HIS A 123 9.72 10.84 0.44
N LEU A 124 9.20 10.28 1.54
CA LEU A 124 7.77 10.26 1.86
C LEU A 124 7.30 11.52 2.58
N SER A 125 8.05 12.63 2.48
CA SER A 125 7.74 13.90 3.13
C SER A 125 6.39 14.48 2.72
N ALA A 126 5.91 14.12 1.52
CA ALA A 126 4.61 14.53 1.03
C ALA A 126 3.43 13.82 1.76
N TYR A 127 3.69 12.72 2.47
CA TYR A 127 2.71 11.93 3.22
C TYR A 127 2.61 12.39 4.69
N SER A 128 2.39 13.68 4.93
CA SER A 128 2.43 14.26 6.28
C SER A 128 1.42 13.68 7.28
N SER A 129 0.29 13.21 6.77
CA SER A 129 -0.83 12.65 7.55
C SER A 129 -0.76 11.13 7.70
N LEU A 130 0.22 10.47 7.08
CA LEU A 130 0.33 9.02 7.06
C LEU A 130 0.66 8.51 8.46
N SER A 131 -0.19 7.62 8.95
CA SER A 131 -0.13 7.06 10.30
C SER A 131 0.20 5.58 10.32
N LYS A 132 -0.20 4.85 9.28
CA LYS A 132 0.07 3.42 9.09
C LYS A 132 0.56 3.14 7.68
N LEU A 133 1.69 2.47 7.58
CA LEU A 133 2.29 2.07 6.32
C LEU A 133 2.69 0.59 6.38
N ASN A 134 2.09 -0.22 5.52
CA ASN A 134 2.46 -1.61 5.32
C ASN A 134 3.16 -1.79 3.96
N LEU A 135 4.40 -2.25 4.00
CA LEU A 135 5.29 -2.54 2.87
C LEU A 135 5.80 -3.99 2.89
N ASP A 136 5.10 -4.88 3.60
CA ASP A 136 5.49 -6.27 3.74
C ASP A 136 5.64 -6.97 2.39
N TYR A 137 6.49 -7.99 2.30
CA TYR A 137 6.66 -8.79 1.08
C TYR A 137 6.95 -7.94 -0.17
N ASN A 138 7.90 -7.02 -0.04
CA ASN A 138 8.49 -6.26 -1.14
C ASN A 138 9.98 -6.62 -1.27
N CYS A 139 10.74 -5.79 -1.99
CA CYS A 139 12.16 -5.98 -2.28
C CYS A 139 13.04 -4.88 -1.67
N PHE A 140 12.60 -4.19 -0.61
CA PHE A 140 13.38 -3.12 0.01
C PHE A 140 14.65 -3.67 0.66
N SER A 141 15.78 -3.00 0.45
CA SER A 141 17.06 -3.29 1.11
C SER A 141 17.45 -2.25 2.17
N GLU A 142 16.83 -1.08 2.13
CA GLU A 142 17.13 0.02 3.04
C GLU A 142 15.85 0.71 3.50
N ILE A 143 15.88 1.23 4.73
CA ILE A 143 14.86 2.13 5.27
C ILE A 143 15.42 3.55 5.25
N GLY A 144 14.65 4.48 4.67
CA GLY A 144 15.02 5.89 4.58
C GLY A 144 13.83 6.76 4.12
N GLY A 145 14.06 8.07 4.02
CA GLY A 145 13.06 8.99 3.47
C GLY A 145 11.84 9.29 4.36
N LEU A 146 11.84 8.84 5.62
CA LEU A 146 10.72 8.96 6.55
C LEU A 146 10.79 10.16 7.51
N LEU A 147 11.86 10.96 7.47
CA LEU A 147 12.16 12.04 8.43
C LEU A 147 11.01 13.03 8.69
N HIS A 148 10.11 13.22 7.73
CA HIS A 148 8.98 14.17 7.81
C HIS A 148 7.62 13.50 8.04
N CYS A 149 7.57 12.18 8.23
CA CYS A 149 6.35 11.43 8.50
C CYS A 149 5.98 11.54 10.00
N ALA A 150 5.74 12.77 10.48
CA ALA A 150 5.51 13.07 11.89
C ALA A 150 4.26 12.40 12.50
N SER A 151 3.37 11.87 11.66
CA SER A 151 2.17 11.15 12.10
C SER A 151 2.34 9.62 12.11
N LEU A 152 3.49 9.10 11.62
CA LEU A 152 3.69 7.68 11.39
C LEU A 152 3.89 6.93 12.70
N THR A 153 2.92 6.10 13.05
CA THR A 153 2.89 5.33 14.29
C THR A 153 3.03 3.84 14.06
N HIS A 154 2.68 3.33 12.89
CA HIS A 154 2.79 1.92 12.55
C HIS A 154 3.52 1.76 11.22
N LEU A 155 4.60 0.98 11.23
CA LEU A 155 5.40 0.70 10.04
C LEU A 155 5.74 -0.79 9.97
N SER A 156 5.40 -1.43 8.87
CA SER A 156 5.72 -2.84 8.62
C SER A 156 6.50 -2.98 7.31
N LEU A 157 7.67 -3.59 7.38
CA LEU A 157 8.49 -4.02 6.23
C LEU A 157 8.90 -5.49 6.39
N ALA A 158 8.03 -6.32 6.95
CA ALA A 158 8.27 -7.74 7.06
C ALA A 158 8.51 -8.38 5.68
N HIS A 159 9.27 -9.46 5.64
CA HIS A 159 9.63 -10.22 4.46
C HIS A 159 10.26 -9.37 3.33
N ASN A 160 11.06 -8.35 3.71
CA ASN A 160 11.95 -7.59 2.82
C ASN A 160 13.41 -8.04 2.97
N LYS A 161 14.35 -7.36 2.29
CA LYS A 161 15.81 -7.66 2.29
C LYS A 161 16.61 -6.57 3.02
N ILE A 162 16.03 -5.99 4.08
CA ILE A 162 16.59 -4.84 4.78
C ILE A 162 17.96 -5.16 5.39
N SER A 163 18.98 -4.41 4.98
CA SER A 163 20.35 -4.47 5.51
C SER A 163 20.81 -3.12 6.10
N CYS A 164 20.09 -2.03 5.83
CA CYS A 164 20.38 -0.69 6.34
C CYS A 164 19.12 0.01 6.84
N ILE A 165 19.22 0.72 7.98
CA ILE A 165 18.13 1.49 8.58
C ILE A 165 18.62 2.90 8.86
N ARG A 166 17.91 3.91 8.34
CA ARG A 166 18.21 5.33 8.55
C ARG A 166 16.93 6.15 8.67
N GLY A 167 16.99 7.25 9.42
CA GLY A 167 15.92 8.25 9.45
C GLY A 167 14.62 7.79 10.11
N LEU A 168 14.73 6.84 11.05
CA LEU A 168 13.65 6.49 11.99
C LEU A 168 13.71 7.34 13.27
N ASP A 169 14.83 8.03 13.49
CA ASP A 169 15.06 8.87 14.65
C ASP A 169 13.99 9.98 14.71
N ASN A 170 13.41 10.19 15.89
CA ASN A 170 12.35 11.17 16.16
C ASN A 170 10.97 10.89 15.54
N LEU A 171 10.75 9.73 14.91
CA LEU A 171 9.40 9.33 14.49
C LEU A 171 8.62 8.74 15.68
N PRO A 172 7.31 9.04 15.81
CA PRO A 172 6.49 8.52 16.90
C PRO A 172 6.01 7.08 16.64
N ILE A 173 6.91 6.22 16.13
CA ILE A 173 6.60 4.83 15.82
C ILE A 173 6.29 4.08 17.10
N LYS A 174 5.08 3.52 17.18
CA LYS A 174 4.60 2.67 18.26
C LYS A 174 4.79 1.21 17.92
N ASP A 175 4.55 0.85 16.66
CA ASP A 175 4.63 -0.52 16.17
C ASP A 175 5.53 -0.59 14.94
N LEU A 176 6.63 -1.35 15.04
CA LEU A 176 7.62 -1.57 13.98
C LEU A 176 7.83 -3.06 13.75
N CYS A 177 7.56 -3.53 12.52
CA CYS A 177 7.74 -4.93 12.13
C CYS A 177 8.76 -5.07 11.00
N LEU A 178 9.88 -5.77 11.24
CA LEU A 178 10.99 -5.96 10.29
C LEU A 178 11.37 -7.44 10.09
N VAL A 179 10.41 -8.35 10.28
CA VAL A 179 10.66 -9.81 10.21
C VAL A 179 11.26 -10.19 8.87
N GLY A 180 12.41 -10.87 8.85
CA GLY A 180 13.03 -11.29 7.58
C GLY A 180 12.33 -12.49 6.92
N PRO A 181 12.53 -12.73 5.62
CA PRO A 181 11.91 -13.83 4.86
C PRO A 181 12.24 -15.22 5.39
N ASN A 182 13.34 -15.36 6.14
CA ASN A 182 13.81 -16.62 6.72
C ASN A 182 13.68 -16.66 8.26
N CYS A 183 13.02 -15.68 8.89
CA CYS A 183 12.86 -15.67 10.34
C CYS A 183 11.48 -16.20 10.74
N SER A 184 11.38 -17.49 11.07
CA SER A 184 10.15 -18.11 11.60
C SER A 184 9.82 -17.68 13.04
N THR A 185 10.61 -16.80 13.67
CA THR A 185 10.50 -16.47 15.11
C THR A 185 10.80 -15.01 15.48
N CYS A 186 10.87 -14.06 14.55
CA CYS A 186 11.16 -12.67 14.91
C CYS A 186 9.89 -11.90 15.32
N PHE A 187 9.32 -12.15 16.51
CA PHE A 187 8.40 -11.19 17.10
C PHE A 187 9.23 -10.08 17.77
N LEU A 188 9.43 -8.96 17.09
CA LEU A 188 9.82 -7.71 17.76
C LEU A 188 8.55 -6.87 17.95
N ASN A 189 7.86 -7.09 19.07
CA ASN A 189 6.95 -6.07 19.59
C ASN A 189 7.83 -4.96 20.18
N TYR A 190 8.19 -3.98 19.36
CA TYR A 190 8.68 -2.72 19.89
C TYR A 190 7.52 -2.04 20.61
N SER A 191 7.63 -1.89 21.93
CA SER A 191 6.83 -0.91 22.68
C SER A 191 7.84 0.08 23.24
N ILE A 192 7.96 1.24 22.61
CA ILE A 192 8.88 2.30 23.06
C ILE A 192 8.29 2.87 24.35
N SER A 193 8.67 2.31 25.50
CA SER A 193 8.55 3.03 26.77
C SER A 193 9.75 3.97 26.87
N ASN A 194 9.46 5.24 27.12
CA ASN A 194 10.42 6.33 27.26
C ASN A 194 11.62 5.93 28.12
N THR A 195 12.78 5.64 27.52
CA THR A 195 14.09 6.02 28.07
C THR A 195 15.19 5.78 27.04
N PHE A 196 16.06 6.78 26.90
CA PHE A 196 17.27 6.76 26.08
C PHE A 196 18.16 5.56 26.46
N HIS A 197 18.22 4.56 25.57
CA HIS A 197 19.33 3.61 25.30
C HIS A 197 18.72 2.36 24.64
N VAL A 198 18.49 2.43 23.32
CA VAL A 198 18.00 1.28 22.58
C VAL A 198 19.21 0.48 22.06
N CYS A 199 19.61 -0.54 22.82
CA CYS A 199 20.46 -1.60 22.31
C CYS A 199 19.70 -2.38 21.24
N TYR A 200 20.07 -2.21 19.96
CA TYR A 200 19.56 -3.00 18.85
C TYR A 200 20.13 -4.42 18.91
N ILE A 201 19.51 -5.30 19.70
CA ILE A 201 19.88 -6.73 19.72
C ILE A 201 19.10 -7.44 18.62
N TRP A 202 19.69 -7.52 17.44
CA TRP A 202 19.34 -8.51 16.44
C TRP A 202 19.80 -9.89 16.92
N ARG A 203 18.85 -10.78 17.25
CA ARG A 203 19.14 -12.19 17.50
C ARG A 203 18.55 -13.05 16.38
N CYS A 204 19.25 -13.11 15.25
CA CYS A 204 19.01 -14.15 14.24
C CYS A 204 19.96 -15.34 14.49
N TYR A 205 19.41 -16.46 14.96
CA TYR A 205 20.09 -17.75 15.00
C TYR A 205 20.01 -18.39 13.61
N MET A 206 20.92 -18.04 12.70
CA MET A 206 21.36 -18.91 11.60
C MET A 206 22.64 -18.30 10.99
N ASN A 207 23.76 -19.00 11.12
CA ASN A 207 25.02 -18.81 10.36
C ASN A 207 25.90 -17.58 10.67
N ASN A 208 26.36 -17.43 11.91
CA ASN A 208 27.65 -16.79 12.27
C ASN A 208 27.97 -15.37 11.74
N TYR A 209 26.98 -14.57 11.33
CA TYR A 209 27.17 -13.14 11.11
C TYR A 209 26.15 -12.35 11.92
N ILE A 210 26.64 -11.77 13.02
CA ILE A 210 25.93 -10.75 13.79
C ILE A 210 26.05 -9.45 12.98
N ALA A 211 25.00 -9.07 12.27
CA ALA A 211 24.87 -7.69 11.79
C ALA A 211 24.30 -6.85 12.95
N CYS A 212 25.17 -6.50 13.91
CA CYS A 212 24.92 -5.39 14.82
C CYS A 212 25.06 -4.12 14.00
N VAL A 213 23.95 -3.47 13.63
CA VAL A 213 24.02 -2.07 13.24
C VAL A 213 24.11 -1.28 14.55
N PHE A 214 25.33 -0.93 14.92
CA PHE A 214 25.56 0.16 15.88
C PHE A 214 25.18 1.46 15.18
N VAL A 215 24.25 2.20 15.78
CA VAL A 215 24.05 3.61 15.47
C VAL A 215 24.83 4.34 16.57
N GLU A 216 25.99 4.89 16.22
CA GLU A 216 26.65 5.94 17.03
C GLU A 216 25.90 7.27 16.88
#